data_AF-A0A9X2MGE1-F1
#
_entry.id   AF-A0A9X2MGE1-F1
#
_cell.length_a   1.000
_cell.length_b   1.000
_cell.length_c   1.000
_cell.angle_alpha   90.00
_cell.angle_beta   90.00
_cell.angle_gamma   90.00
#
_symmetry.space_group_name_H-M   'P 1'
#
loop_
_entity.id
_entity.type
_entity.pdbx_description
1 polymer ?
#
loop_
_entity_poly.entity_id
_entity_poly.type
_entity_poly.pdbx_seq_one_letter_code
_entity_poly.pdbx_strand_id
1 'polypeptide(L)'
;MTATNSIQSIMETTLETIKNSIDSNTIVGNPIKAETSVIVPISKVTVGFGIGGGEYNKSCKTNTNCDANFAGGSGGAITISPVAFVVVENGETRLISLEDNVNLVDNILTVTPRIIDKVQRILKHDSNVKFQEDMDNNVEINKRK
;
A
#
# COMPACT_ATOMS: atom_id res chain seq x y z
N MET A 1 10.84 6.55 -36.55
CA MET A 1 9.90 5.55 -35.99
C MET A 1 10.42 5.11 -34.62
N THR A 2 10.60 6.05 -33.68
CA THR A 2 11.47 5.82 -32.51
C THR A 2 10.69 5.89 -31.19
N ALA A 3 9.73 6.81 -31.05
CA ALA A 3 8.83 6.86 -29.89
C ALA A 3 7.97 5.61 -29.71
N THR A 4 7.40 5.04 -30.78
CA THR A 4 6.48 3.91 -30.66
C THR A 4 7.17 2.68 -30.07
N ASN A 5 8.39 2.39 -30.52
CA ASN A 5 9.22 1.31 -29.97
C ASN A 5 9.63 1.58 -28.51
N SER A 6 9.89 2.85 -28.15
CA SER A 6 10.29 3.23 -26.79
C SER A 6 9.13 3.22 -25.79
N ILE A 7 7.91 3.57 -26.23
CA ILE A 7 6.70 3.46 -25.42
C ILE A 7 6.31 1.99 -25.22
N GLN A 8 6.46 1.18 -26.28
CA GLN A 8 6.21 -0.25 -26.21
C GLN A 8 7.11 -0.94 -25.17
N SER A 9 8.40 -0.63 -25.12
CA SER A 9 9.31 -1.23 -24.14
C SER A 9 8.95 -0.86 -22.69
N ILE A 10 8.51 0.38 -22.44
CA ILE A 10 8.00 0.82 -21.13
C ILE A 10 6.73 0.06 -20.76
N MET A 11 5.80 -0.12 -21.72
CA MET A 11 4.57 -0.87 -21.50
C MET A 11 4.85 -2.33 -21.17
N GLU A 12 5.73 -2.98 -21.93
CA GLU A 12 6.16 -4.36 -21.71
C GLU A 12 6.76 -4.53 -20.31
N THR A 13 7.69 -3.64 -19.92
CA THR A 13 8.32 -3.67 -18.59
C THR A 13 7.30 -3.44 -17.46
N THR A 14 6.34 -2.55 -17.68
CA THR A 14 5.28 -2.24 -16.70
C THR A 14 4.35 -3.45 -16.51
N LEU A 15 3.92 -4.09 -17.60
CA LEU A 15 3.09 -5.29 -17.56
C LEU A 15 3.82 -6.47 -16.90
N GLU A 16 5.12 -6.62 -17.18
CA GLU A 16 5.94 -7.64 -16.52
C GLU A 16 6.05 -7.40 -15.01
N THR A 17 6.25 -6.15 -14.59
CA THR A 17 6.26 -5.77 -13.17
C THR A 17 4.92 -6.06 -12.49
N ILE A 18 3.80 -5.76 -13.16
CA ILE A 18 2.44 -6.06 -12.68
C ILE A 18 2.26 -7.57 -12.53
N LYS A 19 2.65 -8.35 -13.54
CA LYS A 19 2.54 -9.81 -13.53
C LYS A 19 3.36 -10.43 -12.40
N ASN A 20 4.57 -9.92 -12.14
CA ASN A 20 5.41 -10.39 -11.04
C ASN A 20 4.84 -10.00 -9.66
N SER A 21 4.10 -8.89 -9.59
CA SER A 21 3.48 -8.41 -8.35
C SER A 21 2.10 -9.05 -8.07
N ILE A 22 1.46 -9.64 -9.08
CA ILE A 22 0.11 -10.24 -8.99
C ILE A 22 0.20 -11.69 -9.43
N ASP A 23 0.51 -12.55 -8.46
CA ASP A 23 0.38 -14.00 -8.64
C ASP A 23 -1.10 -14.41 -8.49
N SER A 24 -1.49 -15.51 -9.12
CA SER A 24 -2.73 -16.26 -8.84
C SER A 24 -2.95 -16.47 -7.33
N ASN A 25 -1.87 -16.74 -6.59
CA ASN A 25 -1.85 -16.87 -5.13
C ASN A 25 -2.25 -15.57 -4.40
N THR A 26 -2.24 -14.42 -5.07
CA THR A 26 -2.71 -13.14 -4.51
C THR A 26 -4.23 -13.04 -4.58
N ILE A 27 -4.85 -13.62 -5.61
CA ILE A 27 -6.31 -13.57 -5.83
C ILE A 27 -6.99 -14.69 -5.03
N VAL A 28 -6.49 -15.91 -5.16
CA VAL A 28 -6.90 -17.07 -4.38
C VAL A 28 -5.69 -17.49 -3.56
N GLY A 29 -5.67 -17.11 -2.29
CA GLY A 29 -4.53 -17.40 -1.44
C GLY A 29 -4.41 -18.86 -1.07
N ASN A 30 -3.24 -19.21 -0.56
CA ASN A 30 -2.92 -20.58 -0.22
C ASN A 30 -3.90 -21.13 0.84
N PRO A 31 -4.40 -22.37 0.68
CA PRO A 31 -5.27 -22.99 1.65
C PRO A 31 -4.57 -23.13 3.01
N ILE A 32 -5.21 -22.60 4.04
CA ILE A 32 -4.80 -22.76 5.44
C ILE A 32 -5.57 -23.97 5.97
N LYS A 33 -4.84 -25.02 6.32
CA LYS A 33 -5.41 -26.25 6.90
C LYS A 33 -5.43 -26.14 8.42
N ALA A 34 -6.62 -26.16 9.00
CA ALA A 34 -6.85 -26.46 10.40
C ALA A 34 -7.20 -27.95 10.56
N GLU A 35 -7.38 -28.43 11.79
CA GLU A 35 -7.60 -29.85 12.07
C GLU A 35 -8.80 -30.46 11.34
N THR A 36 -9.92 -29.73 11.26
CA THR A 36 -11.18 -30.19 10.64
C THR A 36 -11.65 -29.31 9.48
N SER A 37 -10.94 -28.21 9.20
CA SER A 37 -11.36 -27.22 8.21
C SER A 37 -10.23 -26.72 7.32
N VAL A 38 -10.57 -26.35 6.09
CA VAL A 38 -9.68 -25.72 5.12
C VAL A 38 -10.22 -24.34 4.80
N ILE A 39 -9.37 -23.33 4.98
CA ILE A 39 -9.72 -21.92 4.78
C ILE A 39 -8.94 -21.39 3.58
N VAL A 40 -9.63 -20.85 2.59
CA VAL A 40 -9.03 -20.25 1.39
C VAL A 40 -9.36 -18.76 1.36
N PRO A 41 -8.36 -17.87 1.56
CA PRO A 41 -8.58 -16.43 1.49
C PRO A 41 -8.75 -15.98 0.03
N ILE A 42 -9.71 -15.10 -0.20
CA ILE A 42 -10.00 -14.50 -1.51
C ILE A 42 -9.76 -13.00 -1.40
N SER A 43 -8.92 -12.47 -2.30
CA SER A 43 -8.62 -11.03 -2.37
C SER A 43 -8.96 -10.46 -3.74
N LYS A 44 -9.47 -9.23 -3.73
CA LYS A 44 -9.62 -8.39 -4.91
C LYS A 44 -8.31 -7.65 -5.15
N VAL A 45 -7.79 -7.76 -6.37
CA VAL A 45 -6.61 -7.02 -6.81
C VAL A 45 -7.05 -5.94 -7.78
N THR A 46 -6.66 -4.70 -7.48
CA THR A 46 -6.90 -3.54 -8.34
C THR A 46 -5.57 -2.96 -8.78
N VAL A 47 -5.42 -2.74 -10.09
CA VAL A 47 -4.20 -2.22 -10.70
C VAL A 47 -4.52 -0.93 -11.41
N GLY A 48 -3.82 0.14 -11.05
CA GLY A 48 -3.85 1.40 -11.78
C GLY A 48 -2.45 1.69 -12.31
N PHE A 49 -2.32 1.99 -13.60
CA PHE A 49 -1.04 2.38 -14.19
C PHE A 49 -1.24 3.47 -15.24
N GLY A 50 -0.22 4.29 -15.41
CA GLY A 50 -0.15 5.34 -16.42
C GLY A 50 1.25 5.41 -17.01
N ILE A 51 1.32 5.69 -18.31
CA ILE A 51 2.56 5.85 -19.05
C ILE A 51 2.52 7.17 -19.81
N GLY A 52 3.66 7.84 -19.94
CA GLY A 52 3.78 9.08 -20.68
C GLY A 52 5.20 9.31 -21.17
N GLY A 53 5.35 9.93 -22.34
CA GLY A 53 6.66 10.27 -22.87
C GLY A 53 6.56 11.17 -24.10
N GLY A 54 7.69 11.79 -24.42
CA GLY A 54 7.82 12.71 -25.53
C GLY A 54 9.21 12.62 -26.16
N GLU A 55 9.27 12.92 -27.45
CA GLU A 55 10.53 13.06 -28.18
C GLU A 55 11.05 14.50 -28.03
N TYR A 56 12.36 14.65 -27.84
CA TYR A 56 13.03 15.94 -27.85
C TYR A 56 14.28 15.91 -28.73
N ASN A 57 14.46 16.98 -29.49
CA ASN A 57 15.61 17.13 -30.38
C ASN A 57 16.63 18.07 -29.73
N LYS A 58 17.82 17.56 -29.40
CA LYS A 58 18.97 18.43 -29.05
C LYS A 58 19.56 18.99 -30.34
N SER A 59 19.15 20.21 -30.70
CA SER A 59 19.76 21.10 -31.72
C SER A 59 20.43 20.40 -32.91
N CYS A 60 19.68 20.13 -33.98
CA CYS A 60 20.23 19.72 -35.27
C CYS A 60 20.98 20.89 -35.92
N LYS A 61 22.28 21.01 -35.69
CA LYS A 61 23.18 21.84 -36.51
C LYS A 61 23.92 20.93 -37.49
N THR A 62 23.52 21.07 -38.76
CA THR A 62 24.23 20.65 -39.98
C THR A 62 24.43 19.14 -40.18
N ASN A 63 23.70 18.60 -41.17
CA ASN A 63 23.96 17.39 -41.95
C ASN A 63 24.25 16.06 -41.22
N THR A 64 23.33 15.13 -41.45
CA THR A 64 23.33 13.67 -41.19
C THR A 64 22.75 13.21 -39.84
N ASN A 65 21.61 12.51 -39.95
CA ASN A 65 20.92 11.69 -38.94
C ASN A 65 20.61 12.37 -37.59
N CYS A 66 19.51 13.12 -37.55
CA CYS A 66 18.91 13.56 -36.30
C CYS A 66 18.09 12.43 -35.68
N ASP A 67 18.71 11.62 -34.80
CA ASP A 67 17.97 10.70 -33.95
C ASP A 67 17.25 11.50 -32.85
N ALA A 68 15.91 11.49 -32.90
CA ALA A 68 15.09 12.08 -31.86
C ALA A 68 15.26 11.28 -30.56
N ASN A 69 15.72 11.94 -29.50
CA ASN A 69 15.86 11.30 -28.19
C ASN A 69 14.48 11.22 -27.54
N PHE A 70 14.14 10.06 -26.98
CA PHE A 70 12.88 9.85 -26.27
C PHE A 70 13.09 10.01 -24.76
N ALA A 71 12.21 10.75 -24.10
CA ALA A 71 12.08 10.76 -22.64
C ALA A 71 10.68 10.31 -22.28
N GLY A 72 10.57 9.29 -21.44
CA GLY A 72 9.30 8.81 -20.95
C GLY A 72 9.43 8.19 -19.57
N GLY A 73 8.28 8.00 -18.93
CA GLY A 73 8.16 7.35 -17.64
C GLY A 73 6.83 6.61 -17.53
N SER A 74 6.82 5.61 -16.65
CA SER A 74 5.60 4.93 -16.21
C SER A 74 5.49 4.98 -14.71
N GLY A 75 4.26 4.88 -14.21
CA GLY A 75 3.97 4.77 -12.79
C GLY A 75 2.67 4.03 -12.58
N GLY A 76 2.53 3.37 -11.45
CA GLY A 76 1.31 2.64 -11.12
C GLY A 76 1.24 2.29 -9.65
N ALA A 77 0.06 1.81 -9.25
CA ALA A 77 -0.23 1.31 -7.93
C ALA A 77 -1.00 -0.01 -8.04
N ILE A 78 -0.68 -0.92 -7.13
CA ILE A 78 -1.39 -2.20 -6.97
C ILE A 78 -2.01 -2.16 -5.58
N THR A 79 -3.31 -2.40 -5.50
CA THR A 79 -4.05 -2.52 -4.24
C THR A 79 -4.60 -3.92 -4.13
N ILE A 80 -4.33 -4.57 -3.00
CA ILE A 80 -4.83 -5.90 -2.67
C ILE A 80 -5.78 -5.72 -1.49
N SER A 81 -7.04 -6.10 -1.66
CA SER A 81 -8.07 -5.99 -0.63
C SER A 81 -8.67 -7.37 -0.36
N PRO A 82 -8.56 -7.92 0.86
CA PRO A 82 -9.23 -9.17 1.18
C PRO A 82 -10.74 -8.95 1.13
N VAL A 83 -11.47 -9.83 0.44
CA VAL A 83 -12.92 -9.70 0.25
C VAL A 83 -13.71 -10.81 0.91
N ALA A 84 -13.14 -12.03 0.98
CA ALA A 84 -13.85 -13.17 1.55
C ALA A 84 -12.89 -14.30 1.98
N PHE A 85 -13.44 -15.25 2.74
CA PHE A 85 -12.82 -16.55 3.03
C PHE A 85 -13.78 -17.66 2.62
N VAL A 86 -13.29 -18.62 1.85
CA VAL A 86 -14.00 -19.89 1.62
C VAL A 86 -13.57 -20.85 2.72
N VAL A 87 -14.53 -21.41 3.45
CA VAL A 87 -14.27 -22.38 4.51
C VAL A 87 -14.94 -23.70 4.13
N VAL A 88 -14.14 -24.76 4.09
CA VAL A 88 -14.61 -26.14 3.93
C VAL A 88 -14.44 -26.85 5.27
N GLU A 89 -15.51 -27.30 5.89
CA GLU A 89 -15.50 -27.98 7.19
C GLU A 89 -16.46 -29.16 7.13
N ASN A 90 -15.97 -30.36 7.49
CA ASN A 90 -16.77 -31.60 7.51
C ASN A 90 -17.54 -31.91 6.20
N GLY A 91 -17.02 -31.47 5.05
CA GLY A 91 -17.64 -31.66 3.73
C GLY A 91 -18.63 -30.56 3.33
N GLU A 92 -18.92 -29.60 4.22
CA GLU A 92 -19.72 -28.43 3.92
C GLU A 92 -18.81 -27.26 3.50
N THR A 93 -19.25 -26.48 2.51
CA THR A 93 -18.53 -25.29 2.03
C THR A 93 -19.36 -24.05 2.33
N ARG A 94 -18.74 -23.05 2.97
CA ARG A 94 -19.35 -21.74 3.24
C ARG A 94 -18.42 -20.62 2.81
N LEU A 95 -19.00 -19.52 2.34
CA LEU A 95 -18.29 -18.28 2.02
C LEU A 95 -18.55 -17.27 3.14
N ILE A 96 -17.47 -16.70 3.70
CA ILE A 96 -17.53 -15.63 4.69
C ILE A 96 -17.06 -14.35 3.99
N SER A 97 -17.96 -13.38 3.80
CA SER A 97 -17.61 -12.08 3.22
C SER A 97 -17.07 -11.12 4.28
N LEU A 98 -16.14 -10.25 3.89
CA LEU A 98 -15.61 -9.17 4.73
C LEU A 98 -16.32 -7.83 4.50
N GLU A 99 -17.13 -7.70 3.45
CA GLU A 99 -17.85 -6.47 3.10
C GLU A 99 -19.06 -6.19 4.03
N ASP A 100 -19.42 -7.16 4.88
CA ASP A 100 -20.49 -7.06 5.86
C ASP A 100 -20.07 -6.22 7.09
N ASN A 101 -20.00 -4.91 6.87
CA ASN A 101 -19.81 -3.86 7.89
C ASN A 101 -20.89 -3.84 8.98
N VAL A 102 -21.85 -4.76 8.97
CA VAL A 102 -22.89 -4.88 9.99
C VAL A 102 -22.37 -5.44 11.32
N ASN A 103 -21.23 -6.16 11.35
CA ASN A 103 -20.71 -6.73 12.61
C ASN A 103 -19.65 -5.87 13.33
N LEU A 104 -19.12 -4.81 12.70
CA LEU A 104 -18.12 -3.93 13.31
C LEU A 104 -18.73 -2.88 14.25
N VAL A 105 -19.94 -2.40 13.94
CA VAL A 105 -20.69 -1.47 14.80
C VAL A 105 -21.15 -2.18 16.09
N ASP A 106 -21.50 -3.47 16.00
CA ASP A 106 -21.88 -4.25 17.19
C ASP A 106 -20.67 -4.53 18.13
N ASN A 107 -19.45 -4.62 17.57
CA ASN A 107 -18.22 -4.76 18.36
C ASN A 107 -17.73 -3.44 18.98
N ILE A 108 -17.94 -2.27 18.36
CA ILE A 108 -17.55 -0.97 18.97
C ILE A 108 -18.45 -0.65 20.19
N LEU A 109 -19.74 -0.98 20.11
CA LEU A 109 -20.69 -0.80 21.22
C LEU A 109 -20.33 -1.65 22.45
N THR A 110 -19.80 -2.86 22.26
CA THR A 110 -19.37 -3.75 23.35
C THR A 110 -18.02 -3.38 23.96
N VAL A 111 -17.13 -2.71 23.20
CA VAL A 111 -15.81 -2.26 23.68
C VAL A 111 -15.87 -0.91 24.43
N THR A 112 -16.93 -0.13 24.21
CA THR A 112 -17.11 1.22 24.78
C THR A 112 -17.00 1.31 26.32
N PRO A 113 -17.55 0.39 27.13
CA PRO A 113 -17.49 0.52 28.59
C PRO A 113 -16.07 0.41 29.16
N ARG A 114 -15.22 -0.46 28.58
CA ARG A 114 -13.88 -0.77 29.14
C ARG A 114 -12.84 0.31 28.85
N ILE A 115 -13.01 1.09 27.77
CA ILE A 115 -12.09 2.18 27.41
C ILE A 115 -12.33 3.41 28.30
N ILE A 116 -13.60 3.70 28.62
CA ILE A 116 -14.00 4.81 29.51
C ILE A 116 -13.34 4.68 30.90
N ASP A 117 -13.35 3.48 31.48
CA ASP A 117 -12.72 3.23 32.78
C ASP A 117 -11.19 3.44 32.77
N LYS A 118 -10.54 3.24 31.61
CA LYS A 118 -9.09 3.40 31.46
C LYS A 118 -8.69 4.85 31.25
N VAL A 119 -9.48 5.59 30.47
CA VAL A 119 -9.30 7.04 30.23
C VAL A 119 -9.55 7.82 31.52
N GLN A 120 -10.59 7.49 32.30
CA GLN A 120 -10.84 8.16 33.58
C GLN A 120 -9.73 7.94 34.61
N ARG A 121 -9.05 6.79 34.60
CA ARG A 121 -7.90 6.51 35.49
C ARG A 121 -6.66 7.31 35.10
N ILE A 122 -6.43 7.50 33.80
CA ILE A 122 -5.31 8.32 33.29
C ILE A 122 -5.56 9.80 33.56
N LEU A 123 -6.78 10.29 33.31
CA LEU A 123 -7.16 11.69 33.57
C LEU A 123 -7.15 12.05 35.07
N LYS A 124 -7.44 11.09 35.96
CA LYS A 124 -7.30 11.29 37.41
C LYS A 124 -5.85 11.18 37.91
N HIS A 125 -4.90 10.78 37.07
CA HIS A 125 -3.50 10.62 37.47
C HIS A 125 -2.66 11.88 37.25
N ASP A 126 -3.21 12.94 36.63
CA ASP A 126 -2.44 14.12 36.20
C ASP A 126 -2.66 15.37 37.07
N SER A 127 -3.05 15.20 38.34
CA SER A 127 -3.19 16.33 39.28
C SER A 127 -1.95 16.58 40.14
N ASN A 128 -0.77 15.99 39.85
CA ASN A 128 0.40 16.19 40.70
C ASN A 128 1.78 15.99 40.05
N VAL A 129 2.06 16.63 38.91
CA VAL A 129 3.44 16.72 38.40
C VAL A 129 3.74 18.15 37.93
N LYS A 130 4.55 18.87 38.73
CA LYS A 130 5.17 20.14 38.35
C LYS A 130 6.28 19.88 37.33
N PHE A 131 6.23 20.55 36.18
CA PHE A 131 7.30 20.57 35.18
C PHE A 131 8.17 21.82 35.38
N GLN A 132 9.46 21.59 35.65
CA GLN A 132 10.54 22.59 35.65
C GLN A 132 11.25 22.48 34.29
N GLU A 133 11.24 23.55 33.51
CA GLU A 133 12.00 23.67 32.25
C GLU A 133 13.47 23.94 32.56
N ASP A 134 14.37 23.10 32.05
CA ASP A 134 15.79 23.41 31.87
C ASP A 134 16.22 22.82 30.53
N MET A 135 16.69 23.65 29.58
CA MET A 135 17.80 23.39 28.66
C MET A 135 17.97 24.58 27.69
N ASP A 136 18.53 25.66 28.21
CA ASP A 136 19.31 26.63 27.43
C ASP A 136 20.78 26.18 27.53
N ASN A 137 21.46 25.91 26.40
CA ASN A 137 22.93 25.86 26.23
C ASN A 137 23.33 25.06 24.98
N ASN A 138 23.28 25.68 23.79
CA ASN A 138 24.16 25.23 22.70
C ASN A 138 24.52 26.31 21.65
N VAL A 139 24.74 27.56 22.08
CA VAL A 139 25.22 28.64 21.21
C VAL A 139 26.37 29.41 21.87
N GLU A 140 27.48 28.75 22.20
CA GLU A 140 28.72 29.50 22.50
C GLU A 140 30.04 28.74 22.28
N ILE A 141 30.19 27.95 21.22
CA ILE A 141 31.49 27.26 20.93
C ILE A 141 32.09 27.57 19.55
N ASN A 142 31.50 28.45 18.73
CA ASN A 142 32.05 28.73 17.39
C ASN A 142 32.33 30.22 17.08
N LYS A 143 32.99 30.91 18.01
CA LYS A 143 33.50 32.29 17.78
C LYS A 143 34.93 32.57 18.27
N ARG A 144 35.79 31.56 18.38
CA ARG A 144 37.25 31.76 18.49
C ARG A 144 38.04 30.65 17.80
N LYS A 145 38.22 30.78 16.49
CA LYS A 145 39.53 30.60 15.83
C LYS A 145 39.52 31.28 14.47
#